data_AF-A0A6N7GGS0-F1
#
_entry.id   AF-A0A6N7GGS0-F1
#
_cell.length_a   1.000
_cell.length_b   1.000
_cell.length_c   1.000
_cell.angle_alpha   90.00
_cell.angle_beta   90.00
_cell.angle_gamma   90.00
#
_symmetry.space_group_name_H-M   'P 1'
#
loop_
_entity.id
_entity.type
_entity.pdbx_description
1 polymer ?
#
loop_
_entity_poly.entity_id
_entity_poly.type
_entity_poly.pdbx_seq_one_letter_code
_entity_poly.pdbx_strand_id
1 'polypeptide(L)' 'MSEPAEQPQGERVDLVTADTDGDGRPDIWVADTDGDGKADLFELDTDHDGTPDLTMVDDDQDGTPDRVVNP' A
#
# COMPACT_ATOMS: atom_id res chain seq x y z
N MET A 1 17.41 8.99 18.29
CA MET A 1 16.17 8.33 18.76
C MET A 1 15.40 8.05 17.49
N SER A 2 15.61 6.89 16.87
CA SER A 2 14.88 6.52 15.65
C SER A 2 13.70 5.72 16.13
N GLU A 3 12.50 6.30 16.06
CA GLU A 3 11.26 5.59 16.32
C GLU A 3 11.09 4.53 15.21
N PRO A 4 11.08 3.23 15.52
CA PRO A 4 10.53 2.28 14.59
C PRO A 4 9.01 2.49 14.63
N ALA A 5 8.40 2.80 13.49
CA ALA A 5 6.95 2.76 13.36
C ALA A 5 6.50 1.29 13.48
N GLU A 6 6.33 0.81 14.71
CA GLU A 6 5.56 -0.39 15.00
C GLU A 6 4.10 -0.09 14.62
N GLN A 7 3.61 -0.73 13.55
CA GLN A 7 2.18 -0.91 13.33
C GLN A 7 1.85 -2.36 13.72
N PRO A 8 1.29 -2.62 14.92
CA PRO A 8 1.02 -3.98 15.35
C PRO A 8 -0.41 -4.43 14.98
N GLN A 9 -0.45 -5.64 14.40
CA GLN A 9 -1.48 -6.69 14.57
C GLN A 9 -2.76 -6.63 13.74
N GLY A 10 -2.72 -7.40 12.64
CA GLY A 10 -3.90 -8.15 12.20
C GLY A 10 -3.73 -8.84 10.85
N GLU A 11 -2.72 -9.71 10.68
CA GLU A 11 -2.56 -10.59 9.50
C GLU A 11 -2.94 -9.93 8.15
N ARG A 12 -2.56 -8.65 8.03
CA ARG A 12 -2.46 -7.90 6.80
C ARG A 12 -1.06 -7.35 6.81
N VAL A 13 -0.25 -7.80 5.87
CA VAL A 13 1.11 -7.28 5.77
C VAL A 13 0.98 -5.96 5.04
N ASP A 14 0.77 -4.88 5.80
CA ASP A 14 0.83 -3.51 5.26
C ASP A 14 2.31 -3.19 4.98
N LEU A 15 2.75 -3.49 3.76
CA LEU A 15 4.10 -3.25 3.26
C LEU A 15 4.19 -1.80 2.75
N VAL A 16 4.27 -0.85 3.67
CA VAL A 16 4.46 0.57 3.36
C VAL A 16 5.84 0.79 2.74
N THR A 17 5.90 1.19 1.46
CA THR A 17 7.11 0.97 0.66
C THR A 17 7.97 2.24 0.45
N ALA A 18 7.42 3.45 0.36
CA ALA A 18 8.24 4.66 0.21
C ALA A 18 7.46 5.95 0.50
N ASP A 19 8.15 6.89 1.14
CA ASP A 19 7.86 8.33 1.19
C ASP A 19 8.90 8.98 0.26
N THR A 20 8.47 9.40 -0.93
CA THR A 20 9.33 9.88 -2.03
C THR A 20 9.56 11.38 -1.95
N ASP A 21 8.63 12.13 -1.37
CA ASP A 21 8.68 13.59 -1.27
C ASP A 21 9.19 14.10 0.09
N GLY A 22 9.23 13.23 1.10
CA GLY A 22 9.72 13.49 2.44
C GLY A 22 8.72 14.25 3.32
N ASP A 23 7.42 14.18 3.03
CA ASP A 23 6.39 14.85 3.81
C ASP A 23 6.03 14.08 5.12
N GLY A 24 6.53 12.86 5.27
CA GLY A 24 6.29 11.99 6.41
C GLY A 24 5.04 11.09 6.25
N ARG A 25 4.41 11.09 5.08
CA ARG A 25 3.37 10.17 4.64
C ARG A 25 3.94 9.26 3.55
N PRO A 26 3.56 7.98 3.52
CA PRO A 26 3.96 7.12 2.42
C PRO A 26 3.11 7.44 1.18
N ASP A 27 3.74 7.48 0.01
CA ASP A 27 3.04 7.68 -1.27
C ASP A 27 2.47 6.36 -1.81
N ILE A 28 3.05 5.24 -1.37
CA ILE A 28 2.74 3.91 -1.86
C ILE A 28 2.41 3.01 -0.67
N TRP A 29 1.18 2.53 -0.63
CA TRP A 29 0.74 1.46 0.24
C TRP A 29 0.59 0.18 -0.54
N VAL A 30 1.07 -0.90 0.07
CA VAL A 30 0.92 -2.23 -0.47
C VAL A 30 0.43 -3.10 0.68
N ALA A 31 -0.61 -3.89 0.44
CA ALA A 31 -1.17 -4.78 1.45
C ALA A 31 -1.29 -6.19 0.88
N ASP A 32 -1.01 -7.16 1.74
CA ASP A 32 -1.40 -8.56 1.58
C ASP A 32 -2.66 -8.78 2.44
N THR A 33 -3.82 -8.89 1.81
CA THR A 33 -5.11 -9.00 2.50
C THR A 33 -5.53 -10.44 2.78
N ASP A 34 -4.92 -11.42 2.11
CA ASP A 34 -5.23 -12.84 2.26
C ASP A 34 -4.18 -13.62 3.08
N GLY A 35 -3.04 -12.99 3.36
CA GLY A 35 -1.96 -13.49 4.21
C GLY A 35 -1.10 -14.57 3.55
N ASP A 36 -1.12 -14.68 2.22
CA ASP A 36 -0.37 -15.71 1.50
C ASP A 36 1.11 -15.33 1.26
N GLY A 37 1.49 -14.10 1.60
CA GLY A 37 2.83 -13.56 1.48
C GLY A 37 3.07 -12.80 0.17
N LYS A 38 2.04 -12.61 -0.66
CA LYS A 38 2.05 -11.74 -1.82
C LYS A 38 1.05 -10.61 -1.63
N ALA A 39 1.37 -9.46 -2.22
CA ALA A 39 0.49 -8.32 -2.16
C ALA A 39 -0.59 -8.42 -3.23
N ASP A 40 -1.83 -8.21 -2.81
CA ASP A 40 -3.03 -8.18 -3.64
C ASP A 40 -3.68 -6.78 -3.66
N LEU A 41 -3.24 -5.85 -2.81
CA LEU A 41 -3.71 -4.47 -2.77
C LEU A 41 -2.56 -3.49 -2.92
N PHE A 42 -2.69 -2.54 -3.84
CA PHE A 42 -1.73 -1.47 -4.07
C PHE A 42 -2.46 -0.13 -4.13
N GLU A 43 -2.01 0.84 -3.36
CA GLU A 43 -2.56 2.20 -3.34
C GLU A 43 -1.44 3.20 -3.57
N LEU A 44 -1.67 4.17 -4.45
CA LEU A 44 -0.72 5.18 -4.84
C LEU A 44 -1.35 6.56 -4.69
N ASP A 45 -0.70 7.42 -3.93
CA ASP A 45 -0.94 8.86 -3.82
C ASP A 45 0.14 9.57 -4.65
N THR A 46 -0.26 10.15 -5.79
CA THR A 46 0.67 10.81 -6.72
C THR A 46 0.70 12.32 -6.51
N ASP A 47 -0.38 12.89 -5.97
CA ASP A 47 -0.50 14.31 -5.68
C ASP A 47 -0.10 14.71 -4.25
N HIS A 48 0.19 13.71 -3.42
CA HIS A 48 0.68 13.81 -2.05
C HIS A 48 -0.31 14.55 -1.15
N ASP A 49 -1.62 14.35 -1.38
CA ASP A 49 -2.67 14.97 -0.57
C ASP A 49 -3.03 14.16 0.69
N GLY A 50 -2.45 12.95 0.81
CA GLY A 50 -2.71 11.99 1.88
C GLY A 50 -3.86 11.03 1.58
N THR A 51 -4.41 11.06 0.37
CA THR A 51 -5.45 10.18 -0.16
C THR A 51 -4.91 9.47 -1.40
N PRO A 52 -5.09 8.16 -1.53
CA PRO A 52 -4.66 7.48 -2.74
C PRO A 52 -5.48 7.90 -3.97
N ASP A 53 -4.79 8.42 -4.98
CA ASP A 53 -5.31 8.72 -6.33
C ASP A 53 -5.63 7.45 -7.14
N LEU A 54 -5.03 6.34 -6.75
CA LEU A 54 -5.06 5.11 -7.52
C LEU A 54 -5.01 3.91 -6.59
N THR A 55 -6.05 3.09 -6.63
CA THR A 55 -6.12 1.81 -5.92
C THR A 55 -6.19 0.68 -6.94
N MET A 56 -5.25 -0.24 -6.87
CA MET A 56 -5.20 -1.46 -7.66
C MET A 56 -5.40 -2.68 -6.78
N VAL A 57 -6.17 -3.66 -7.26
CA VAL A 57 -6.38 -4.94 -6.60
C VAL A 57 -6.05 -6.05 -7.59
N ASP A 58 -5.21 -6.99 -7.17
CA ASP A 58 -4.75 -8.19 -7.89
C ASP A 58 -5.12 -9.41 -7.04
N ASP A 59 -6.37 -9.86 -7.16
CA ASP A 59 -6.97 -10.91 -6.32
C ASP A 59 -6.42 -12.30 -6.69
N ASP A 60 -6.02 -12.49 -7.95
CA ASP A 60 -5.40 -13.73 -8.42
C ASP A 60 -3.85 -13.73 -8.36
N GLN A 61 -3.28 -12.57 -7.99
CA GLN A 61 -1.86 -12.34 -7.75
C GLN A 61 -0.98 -12.78 -8.92
N ASP A 62 -1.47 -12.55 -10.15
CA ASP A 62 -0.80 -12.90 -11.40
C ASP A 62 0.19 -11.80 -11.87
N GLY A 63 0.20 -10.65 -11.20
CA GLY A 63 0.98 -9.47 -11.55
C GLY A 63 0.22 -8.46 -12.41
N THR A 64 -1.05 -8.73 -12.71
CA THR A 64 -1.97 -7.85 -13.42
C THR A 64 -3.12 -7.49 -12.49
N PRO A 65 -3.38 -6.21 -12.23
CA PRO A 65 -4.50 -5.85 -11.37
C PRO A 65 -5.84 -6.18 -12.03
N ASP A 66 -6.63 -7.00 -11.36
CA ASP A 66 -8.04 -7.29 -11.67
C ASP A 66 -8.91 -6.05 -11.62
N ARG A 67 -8.62 -5.17 -10.66
CA ARG A 67 -9.40 -3.95 -10.42
C ARG A 67 -8.48 -2.76 -10.28
N VAL A 68 -8.81 -1.69 -11.00
CA VAL A 68 -8.15 -0.39 -10.87
C VAL A 68 -9.24 0.65 -10.60
N VAL A 69 -9.07 1.40 -9.52
CA VAL A 69 -9.98 2.43 -9.04
C VAL A 69 -9.23 3.75 -8.99
N ASN A 70 -9.85 4.78 -9.57
CA ASN A 70 -9.40 6.17 -9.53
C ASN A 70 -10.56 6.98 -8.92
N PRO A 71 -10.48 7.39 -7.65
CA PRO A 71 -11.53 8.14 -6.98
C PRO A 71 -11.78 9.55 -7.56
#